data_AF-A0AAJ2H445-F1
#
_entry.id   AF-A0AAJ2H445-F1
#
_cell.length_a   1.000
_cell.length_b   1.000
_cell.length_c   1.000
_cell.angle_alpha   90.00
_cell.angle_beta   90.00
_cell.angle_gamma   90.00
#
_symmetry.space_group_name_H-M   'P 1'
#
loop_
_entity.id
_entity.type
_entity.pdbx_description
1 polymer ?
#
loop_
_entity_poly.entity_id
_entity_poly.type
_entity_poly.pdbx_seq_one_letter_code
_entity_poly.pdbx_strand_id
1 'polypeptide(L)'
;MRKPLFLALLLSPCLATAAPNQSVKIYAAASLTNAITNISKLYEAQHPDVKITPVFGASSMLAKQIERGADGDIYFSADEDWMHYLTQKNLVSQSSVTPLLNNQLVLISPKTISVKFRPQPSFNFA
;
A
#
# COMPACT_ATOMS: atom_id res chain seq x y z
N MET A 1 -26.75 18.34 -61.37
CA MET A 1 -25.92 17.11 -61.34
C MET A 1 -25.69 16.73 -59.89
N ARG A 2 -26.39 15.69 -59.40
CA ARG A 2 -26.36 15.24 -58.00
C ARG A 2 -25.18 14.27 -57.82
N LYS A 3 -24.20 14.62 -56.99
CA LYS A 3 -23.04 13.74 -56.69
C LYS A 3 -23.51 12.56 -55.84
N PRO A 4 -23.18 11.30 -56.19
CA PRO A 4 -23.58 10.15 -55.38
C PRO A 4 -22.72 10.05 -54.12
N LEU A 5 -23.41 9.64 -53.06
CA LEU A 5 -23.00 9.54 -51.67
C LEU A 5 -22.03 8.35 -51.48
N PHE A 6 -20.91 8.60 -50.81
CA PHE A 6 -19.95 7.59 -50.34
C PHE A 6 -20.59 6.64 -49.32
N LEU A 7 -20.32 5.34 -49.43
CA LEU A 7 -20.50 4.39 -48.32
C LEU A 7 -19.22 3.56 -48.15
N ALA A 8 -18.29 4.09 -47.36
CA ALA A 8 -17.15 3.34 -46.87
C ALA A 8 -17.56 2.64 -45.56
N LEU A 9 -17.62 1.31 -45.60
CA LEU A 9 -17.89 0.46 -44.44
C LEU A 9 -16.66 0.44 -43.53
N LEU A 10 -16.64 1.30 -42.50
CA LEU A 10 -15.63 1.29 -41.45
C LEU A 10 -15.94 0.17 -40.45
N LEU A 11 -15.30 -0.99 -40.61
CA LEU A 11 -15.18 -1.97 -39.53
C LEU A 11 -14.33 -1.34 -38.41
N SER A 12 -14.98 -0.85 -37.36
CA SER A 12 -14.30 -0.49 -36.11
C SER A 12 -13.97 -1.78 -35.36
N PRO A 13 -12.69 -2.11 -35.11
CA PRO A 13 -12.34 -3.13 -34.14
C PRO A 13 -12.66 -2.54 -32.77
N CYS A 14 -13.65 -3.13 -32.09
CA CYS A 14 -13.90 -2.86 -30.69
C CYS A 14 -12.67 -3.32 -29.90
N LEU A 15 -11.78 -2.39 -29.53
CA LEU A 15 -10.80 -2.64 -28.50
C LEU A 15 -11.55 -2.69 -27.16
N ALA A 16 -11.86 -3.91 -26.72
CA ALA A 16 -12.26 -4.15 -25.34
C ALA A 16 -11.03 -4.00 -24.44
N THR A 17 -10.68 -2.76 -24.10
CA THR A 17 -9.82 -2.51 -22.95
C THR A 17 -10.71 -2.61 -21.71
N ALA A 18 -10.71 -3.77 -21.07
CA ALA A 18 -11.15 -3.88 -19.68
C ALA A 18 -10.18 -3.05 -18.83
N ALA A 19 -10.50 -1.76 -18.66
CA ALA A 19 -9.83 -0.94 -17.67
C ALA A 19 -10.19 -1.49 -16.28
N PRO A 20 -9.24 -1.59 -15.34
CA PRO A 20 -9.57 -1.91 -13.96
C PRO A 20 -10.57 -0.86 -13.46
N ASN A 21 -11.75 -1.30 -13.07
CA ASN A 21 -12.85 -0.42 -12.70
C ASN A 21 -12.72 0.04 -11.23
N GLN A 22 -11.78 -0.56 -10.48
CA GLN A 22 -11.54 -0.30 -9.08
C GLN A 22 -10.05 -0.19 -8.80
N SER A 23 -9.63 0.88 -8.13
CA SER A 23 -8.26 1.07 -7.66
C SER A 23 -8.23 1.12 -6.14
N VAL A 24 -7.29 0.41 -5.53
CA VAL A 24 -7.03 0.45 -4.08
C VAL A 24 -5.60 0.92 -3.86
N LYS A 25 -5.41 2.06 -3.21
CA LYS A 25 -4.11 2.60 -2.83
C LYS A 25 -3.83 2.31 -1.35
N ILE A 26 -2.68 1.68 -1.11
CA ILE A 26 -2.29 1.23 0.23
C ILE A 26 -1.05 1.99 0.68
N TYR A 27 -1.16 2.79 1.75
CA TYR A 27 -0.03 3.37 2.44
C TYR A 27 0.48 2.39 3.50
N ALA A 28 1.64 1.78 3.29
CA ALA A 28 2.14 0.74 4.18
C ALA A 28 3.54 1.04 4.72
N ALA A 29 3.74 0.74 6.00
CA ALA A 29 5.06 0.75 6.61
C ALA A 29 6.08 -0.05 5.78
N ALA A 30 7.29 0.46 5.65
CA ALA A 30 8.34 -0.14 4.82
C ALA A 30 8.64 -1.61 5.19
N SER A 31 8.48 -2.00 6.45
CA SER A 31 8.61 -3.38 6.92
C SER A 31 7.63 -4.35 6.26
N LEU A 32 6.50 -3.87 5.73
CA LEU A 32 5.47 -4.67 5.07
C LEU A 32 5.66 -4.79 3.55
N THR A 33 6.73 -4.23 2.97
CA THR A 33 6.96 -4.17 1.52
C THR A 33 6.76 -5.52 0.83
N ASN A 34 7.40 -6.58 1.34
CA ASN A 34 7.34 -7.91 0.72
C ASN A 34 5.95 -8.54 0.87
N ALA A 35 5.35 -8.43 2.06
CA ALA A 35 4.04 -9.01 2.34
C ALA A 35 2.94 -8.37 1.49
N ILE A 36 2.90 -7.04 1.43
CA ILE A 36 1.93 -6.29 0.63
C ILE A 36 2.18 -6.52 -0.86
N THR A 37 3.42 -6.51 -1.34
CA THR A 37 3.71 -6.80 -2.75
C THR A 37 3.20 -8.18 -3.16
N ASN A 38 3.40 -9.19 -2.31
CA ASN A 38 2.95 -10.56 -2.60
C ASN A 38 1.42 -10.68 -2.56
N ILE A 39 0.76 -10.15 -1.52
CA ILE A 39 -0.69 -10.24 -1.42
C ILE A 39 -1.40 -9.41 -2.50
N SER A 40 -0.84 -8.26 -2.89
CA SER A 40 -1.37 -7.46 -4.00
C SER A 40 -1.39 -8.27 -5.30
N LYS A 41 -0.28 -8.96 -5.63
CA LYS A 41 -0.23 -9.81 -6.82
C LYS A 41 -1.24 -10.96 -6.77
N LEU A 42 -1.36 -11.60 -5.61
CA LEU A 42 -2.31 -12.70 -5.42
C LEU A 42 -3.76 -12.22 -5.53
N TYR A 43 -4.07 -11.03 -5.01
CA TYR A 43 -5.40 -10.45 -5.05
C TYR A 43 -5.76 -9.99 -6.46
N GLU A 44 -4.88 -9.26 -7.16
CA GLU A 44 -5.10 -8.83 -8.55
C GLU A 44 -5.27 -10.03 -9.50
N ALA A 45 -4.59 -11.14 -9.26
CA ALA A 45 -4.76 -12.37 -10.04
C ALA A 45 -6.15 -13.02 -9.86
N GLN A 46 -6.76 -12.86 -8.68
CA GLN A 46 -8.10 -13.36 -8.36
C GLN A 46 -9.21 -12.36 -8.71
N HIS A 47 -8.86 -11.08 -8.79
CA HIS A 47 -9.77 -9.96 -9.05
C HIS A 47 -9.21 -9.07 -10.17
N PRO A 48 -9.36 -9.48 -11.45
CA PRO A 48 -8.72 -8.81 -12.58
C PRO A 48 -9.20 -7.36 -12.83
N ASP A 49 -10.33 -6.98 -12.24
CA ASP A 49 -10.93 -5.65 -12.29
C ASP A 49 -10.41 -4.70 -11.22
N VAL A 50 -9.59 -5.19 -10.28
CA VAL A 50 -8.99 -4.43 -9.18
C VAL A 50 -7.52 -4.15 -9.46
N LYS A 51 -7.10 -2.89 -9.27
CA LYS A 51 -5.69 -2.48 -9.28
C LYS A 51 -5.25 -2.03 -7.90
N ILE A 52 -4.21 -2.65 -7.36
CA ILE A 52 -3.61 -2.28 -6.08
C ILE A 52 -2.34 -1.45 -6.32
N THR A 53 -2.28 -0.26 -5.70
CA THR A 53 -1.13 0.65 -5.76
C THR A 53 -0.55 0.84 -4.37
N PRO A 54 0.49 0.09 -3.98
CA PRO A 54 1.14 0.28 -2.70
C PRO A 54 2.09 1.48 -2.71
N VAL A 55 2.12 2.22 -1.60
CA VAL A 55 3.06 3.30 -1.29
C VAL A 55 3.77 2.93 0.01
N PHE A 56 5.08 2.71 -0.08
CA PHE A 56 5.88 2.27 1.07
C PHE A 56 6.68 3.43 1.68
N GLY A 57 6.82 3.43 3.00
CA GLY A 57 7.61 4.44 3.71
C GLY A 57 7.60 4.26 5.22
N ALA A 58 8.26 5.16 5.94
CA ALA A 58 8.13 5.21 7.39
C ALA A 58 6.68 5.57 7.77
N SER A 59 6.10 4.89 8.76
CA SER A 59 4.71 5.11 9.20
C SER A 59 4.42 6.57 9.49
N SER A 60 5.37 7.25 10.14
CA SER A 60 5.35 8.69 10.42
C SER A 60 5.25 9.59 9.20
N MET A 61 6.05 9.30 8.17
CA MET A 61 6.07 10.06 6.93
C MET A 61 4.75 9.88 6.18
N LEU A 62 4.26 8.63 6.08
CA LEU A 62 3.00 8.33 5.40
C LEU A 62 1.81 8.95 6.13
N ALA A 63 1.76 8.89 7.46
CA ALA A 63 0.72 9.56 8.24
C ALA A 63 0.72 11.08 8.01
N LYS A 64 1.90 11.71 7.97
CA LYS A 64 2.01 13.14 7.63
C LYS A 64 1.61 13.45 6.18
N GLN A 65 1.78 12.52 5.25
CA GLN A 65 1.25 12.69 3.89
C GLN A 65 -0.28 12.64 3.88
N ILE A 66 -0.88 11.67 4.59
CA ILE A 66 -2.34 11.57 4.74
C ILE A 66 -2.90 12.83 5.40
N GLU A 67 -2.26 13.34 6.46
CA GLU A 67 -2.60 14.62 7.09
C GLU A 67 -2.62 15.78 6.09
N ARG A 68 -1.68 15.77 5.14
CA ARG A 68 -1.56 16.81 4.10
C ARG A 68 -2.50 16.60 2.90
N GLY A 69 -3.44 15.66 3.01
CA GLY A 69 -4.44 15.39 1.98
C GLY A 69 -3.99 14.39 0.92
N ALA A 70 -2.97 13.57 1.20
CA ALA A 70 -2.67 12.44 0.34
C ALA A 70 -3.82 11.43 0.39
N ASP A 71 -4.41 11.17 -0.77
CA ASP A 71 -5.52 10.24 -0.94
C ASP A 71 -5.03 8.79 -0.89
N GLY A 72 -5.69 7.95 -0.08
CA GLY A 72 -5.38 6.53 0.12
C GLY A 72 -6.52 5.78 0.83
N ASP A 73 -6.69 4.51 0.48
CA ASP A 73 -7.82 3.69 0.96
C ASP A 73 -7.47 2.91 2.23
N ILE A 74 -6.23 2.47 2.36
CA ILE A 74 -5.76 1.64 3.47
C ILE A 74 -4.44 2.18 4.00
N TYR A 75 -4.33 2.30 5.32
CA TYR A 75 -3.10 2.65 6.01
C TYR A 75 -2.65 1.53 6.95
N PHE A 76 -1.44 1.02 6.74
CA PHE A 76 -0.78 0.07 7.63
C PHE A 76 0.41 0.75 8.34
N SER A 77 0.25 1.03 9.63
CA SER A 77 1.33 1.50 10.49
C SER A 77 2.14 0.34 11.07
N ALA A 78 3.41 0.59 11.40
CA ALA A 78 4.26 -0.32 12.14
C ALA A 78 4.09 -0.21 13.67
N ASP A 79 3.45 0.88 14.13
CA ASP A 79 3.13 1.15 15.53
C ASP A 79 1.72 1.76 15.68
N GLU A 80 1.20 1.73 16.90
CA GLU A 80 -0.13 2.27 17.21
C GLU A 80 -0.13 3.80 17.25
N ASP A 81 0.99 4.43 17.61
CA ASP A 81 1.08 5.88 17.79
C ASP A 81 0.74 6.65 16.51
N TRP A 82 1.21 6.20 15.33
CA TRP A 82 0.87 6.85 14.07
C TRP A 82 -0.56 6.57 13.59
N MET A 83 -1.16 5.45 14.00
CA MET A 83 -2.59 5.23 13.78
C MET A 83 -3.43 6.11 14.72
N HIS A 84 -3.02 6.25 15.97
CA HIS A 84 -3.63 7.13 16.96
C HIS A 84 -3.55 8.59 16.52
N TYR A 85 -2.42 9.00 15.96
CA TYR A 85 -2.24 10.33 15.39
C TYR A 85 -3.27 10.66 14.28
N LEU A 86 -3.54 9.71 13.38
CA LEU A 86 -4.51 9.91 12.29
C LEU A 86 -5.97 9.87 12.78
N THR A 87 -6.28 8.99 13.72
CA THR A 87 -7.62 8.90 14.32
C THR A 87 -7.97 10.12 15.16
N GLN A 88 -7.03 10.65 15.95
CA GLN A 88 -7.22 11.90 16.71
C GLN A 88 -7.48 13.12 15.81
N LYS A 89 -6.98 13.08 14.57
CA LYS A 89 -7.23 14.09 13.54
C LYS A 89 -8.51 13.85 12.74
N ASN A 90 -9.26 12.79 13.05
CA ASN A 90 -10.45 12.34 12.33
C ASN A 90 -10.18 12.03 10.84
N LEU A 91 -8.94 11.66 10.50
CA LEU A 91 -8.55 11.26 9.14
C LEU A 91 -8.73 9.75 8.92
N VAL A 92 -8.81 8.98 10.00
CA VAL A 92 -9.16 7.55 10.01
C VAL A 92 -10.26 7.36 11.04
N SER A 93 -11.29 6.59 10.71
CA SER A 93 -12.33 6.25 11.68
C SER A 93 -11.77 5.31 12.75
N GLN A 94 -12.02 5.59 14.02
CA GLN A 94 -11.62 4.68 15.10
C GLN A 94 -12.25 3.28 14.92
N SER A 95 -13.46 3.21 14.37
CA SER A 95 -14.16 1.94 14.15
C SER A 95 -13.56 1.09 13.02
N SER A 96 -12.71 1.67 12.17
CA SER A 96 -12.01 0.93 11.11
C SER A 96 -10.62 0.45 11.51
N VAL A 97 -10.11 0.85 12.68
CA VAL A 97 -8.79 0.43 13.16
C VAL A 97 -8.85 -0.98 13.73
N THR A 98 -7.98 -1.87 13.24
CA THR A 98 -7.84 -3.23 13.73
C THR A 98 -6.35 -3.55 13.95
N PRO A 99 -5.94 -3.97 15.17
CA PRO A 99 -4.62 -4.56 15.38
C PRO A 99 -4.53 -5.87 14.59
N LEU A 100 -3.75 -5.87 13.52
CA LEU A 100 -3.70 -7.00 12.58
C LEU A 100 -2.43 -7.85 12.72
N LEU A 101 -1.30 -7.20 12.98
CA LEU A 101 0.03 -7.81 12.89
C LEU A 101 0.87 -7.43 14.10
N ASN A 102 1.71 -8.36 14.53
CA ASN A 102 2.71 -8.15 15.57
C ASN A 102 4.10 -8.32 14.97
N ASN A 103 5.13 -7.76 15.60
CA ASN A 103 6.51 -7.95 15.18
C ASN A 103 7.44 -8.05 16.40
N GLN A 104 8.67 -8.48 16.16
CA GLN A 104 9.73 -8.52 17.16
C GLN A 104 10.89 -7.62 16.72
N LEU A 105 11.40 -6.83 17.65
CA LEU A 105 12.60 -6.06 17.41
C LEU A 105 13.83 -6.96 17.56
N VAL A 106 14.72 -6.93 16.57
CA VAL A 106 15.89 -7.82 16.50
C VAL A 106 17.16 -7.04 16.20
N LEU A 107 18.29 -7.54 16.69
CA LEU A 107 19.62 -7.08 16.30
C LEU A 107 20.13 -7.95 15.16
N ILE A 108 20.63 -7.34 14.10
CA ILE A 108 21.17 -8.04 12.92
C ILE A 108 22.62 -7.64 12.66
N SER A 109 23.41 -8.57 12.11
CA SER A 109 24.75 -8.31 11.57
C SER A 109 24.86 -8.89 10.15
N PRO A 110 25.77 -8.37 9.31
CA PRO A 110 26.11 -9.03 8.06
C PRO A 110 26.55 -10.47 8.30
N LYS A 111 26.21 -11.39 7.39
CA LYS A 111 26.53 -12.83 7.51
C LYS A 111 28.03 -13.12 7.65
N THR A 112 28.88 -12.22 7.14
CA THR A 112 30.35 -12.35 7.20
C THR A 112 30.95 -11.86 8.51
N ILE A 113 30.15 -11.22 9.38
CA ILE A 113 30.62 -10.66 10.65
C ILE A 113 30.00 -11.46 11.80
N SER A 114 30.87 -12.09 12.58
CA SER A 114 30.49 -12.73 13.84
C SER A 114 30.60 -11.71 14.98
N VAL A 115 29.45 -11.19 15.43
CA VAL A 115 29.36 -10.28 16.58
C VAL A 115 28.94 -11.07 17.81
N LYS A 116 29.77 -11.08 18.85
CA LYS A 116 29.36 -11.61 20.17
C LYS A 116 28.49 -10.56 20.87
N PHE A 117 27.17 -10.72 20.80
CA PHE A 117 26.23 -9.90 21.54
C PHE A 117 25.76 -10.62 22.81
N ARG A 118 25.69 -9.89 23.93
CA ARG A 118 25.00 -10.32 25.15
C ARG A 118 23.99 -9.24 25.51
N PRO A 119 22.68 -9.55 25.54
CA PRO A 119 21.69 -8.58 26.00
C PRO A 119 22.00 -8.22 27.45
N GLN A 120 22.05 -6.93 27.73
CA GLN A 120 22.15 -6.39 29.08
C GLN A 120 20.77 -5.81 29.45
N PRO A 121 20.32 -5.89 30.71
CA PRO A 121 19.04 -5.31 31.12
C PRO A 121 18.93 -3.80 30.84
N SER A 122 20.06 -3.09 30.80
CA SER A 122 20.14 -1.67 30.45
C SER A 122 20.25 -1.40 28.95
N PHE A 123 20.18 -2.44 28.11
CA PHE A 123 20.24 -2.27 26.66
C PHE A 123 18.93 -1.65 26.18
N ASN A 124 18.94 -0.33 26.04
CA ASN A 124 17.80 0.39 25.53
C ASN A 124 17.71 0.20 24.01
N PHE A 125 16.62 -0.43 23.57
CA PHE A 125 16.33 -0.60 22.15
C PHE A 125 15.78 0.68 21.50
N ALA A 126 15.24 1.60 22.30
CA ALA A 126 14.86 2.98 22.02
C ALA A 126 14.24 3.60 23.28
#